data_AF-A0A6B3CWS2-F1
#
_entry.id   AF-A0A6B3CWS2-F1
#
_cell.length_a   1.000
_cell.length_b   1.000
_cell.length_c   1.000
_cell.angle_alpha   90.00
_cell.angle_beta   90.00
_cell.angle_gamma   90.00
#
_symmetry.space_group_name_H-M   'P 1'
#
loop_
_entity.id
_entity.type
_entity.pdbx_description
1 polymer ?
#
loop_
_entity_poly.entity_id
_entity_poly.type
_entity_poly.pdbx_seq_one_letter_code
_entity_poly.pdbx_strand_id
1 'polypeptide(L)'
;SHDQYNTTIYGLDDRYRGIRNGRRVVLVNPEDARKLDVADGAYVDLVSEWRDGVERRAPGFRVVHYPTARGCAAAYYPETNV
;
A
#
# COMPACT_ATOMS: atom_id res chain seq x y z
N SER A 1 -20.78 -0.10 5.16
CA SER A 1 -20.17 -0.54 6.42
C SER A 1 -18.68 -0.38 6.23
N HIS A 2 -18.02 0.47 7.02
CA HIS A 2 -16.59 0.74 6.88
C HIS A 2 -15.82 -0.44 7.46
N ASP A 3 -15.03 -1.11 6.64
CA ASP A 3 -14.24 -2.28 7.06
C ASP A 3 -13.01 -1.90 7.88
N GLN A 4 -12.79 -0.60 8.13
CA GLN A 4 -11.92 -0.12 9.20
C GLN A 4 -12.40 1.25 9.74
N TYR A 5 -12.35 1.42 11.07
CA TYR A 5 -12.35 2.73 11.71
C TYR A 5 -11.15 2.82 12.65
N ASN A 6 -10.22 3.72 12.34
CA ASN A 6 -8.95 3.96 13.03
C ASN A 6 -8.02 2.73 13.11
N THR A 7 -8.30 1.78 14.00
CA THR A 7 -7.44 0.63 14.33
C THR A 7 -8.20 -0.70 14.26
N THR A 8 -9.53 -0.66 14.27
CA THR A 8 -10.38 -1.85 14.28
C THR A 8 -10.71 -2.28 12.85
N ILE A 9 -10.31 -3.48 12.46
CA ILE A 9 -10.59 -4.08 11.15
C ILE A 9 -11.93 -4.83 11.23
N TYR A 10 -12.93 -4.37 10.50
CA TYR A 10 -14.25 -5.01 10.40
C TYR A 10 -14.38 -5.93 9.18
N GLY A 11 -13.48 -5.81 8.19
CA GLY A 11 -13.43 -6.67 6.99
C GLY A 11 -12.14 -6.52 6.19
N LEU A 12 -11.90 -7.46 5.26
CA LEU A 12 -10.70 -7.49 4.41
C LEU A 12 -10.90 -6.82 3.03
N ASP A 13 -12.08 -6.27 2.79
CA ASP A 13 -12.50 -5.64 1.53
C ASP A 13 -12.52 -4.12 1.70
N ASP A 14 -11.87 -3.37 0.81
CA ASP A 14 -12.12 -1.92 0.69
C ASP A 14 -13.03 -1.70 -0.51
N ARG A 15 -14.33 -1.69 -0.21
CA ARG A 15 -15.39 -1.58 -1.22
C ARG A 15 -15.39 -0.23 -1.95
N TYR A 16 -14.86 0.83 -1.32
CA TYR A 16 -14.79 2.17 -1.92
C TYR A 16 -13.68 2.27 -2.98
N ARG A 17 -12.58 1.53 -2.79
CA ARG A 17 -11.43 1.51 -3.70
C ARG A 17 -11.35 0.26 -4.57
N GLY A 18 -12.37 -0.60 -4.50
CA GLY A 18 -12.48 -1.82 -5.30
C GLY A 18 -11.44 -2.89 -4.95
N ILE A 19 -10.84 -2.82 -3.76
CA ILE A 19 -9.81 -3.77 -3.32
C ILE A 19 -10.52 -4.96 -2.65
N ARG A 20 -10.49 -6.11 -3.33
CA ARG A 20 -11.06 -7.37 -2.85
C ARG A 20 -9.94 -8.36 -2.53
N ASN A 21 -10.18 -9.29 -1.59
CA ASN A 21 -9.25 -10.36 -1.20
C ASN A 21 -7.89 -9.91 -0.64
N GLY A 22 -7.85 -8.81 0.13
CA GLY A 22 -6.69 -8.50 0.96
C GLY A 22 -6.29 -7.04 0.94
N ARG A 23 -5.71 -6.61 2.06
CA ARG A 23 -5.39 -5.21 2.36
C ARG A 23 -3.90 -4.89 2.21
N ARG A 24 -3.08 -5.89 1.82
CA ARG A 24 -1.67 -5.69 1.43
C ARG A 24 -1.61 -5.06 0.04
N VAL A 25 -1.98 -3.79 -0.01
CA VAL A 25 -1.88 -2.97 -1.22
C VAL A 25 -1.13 -1.69 -0.92
N VAL A 26 -0.43 -1.19 -1.92
CA VAL A 26 0.15 0.15 -1.91
C VAL A 26 -0.48 0.95 -3.05
N LEU A 27 -1.12 2.05 -2.68
CA LEU A 27 -1.72 3.02 -3.58
C LEU A 27 -0.63 4.00 -4.00
N VAL A 28 -0.36 4.08 -5.30
CA VAL A 28 0.68 4.96 -5.85
C VAL A 28 0.17 5.69 -7.09
N ASN A 29 0.70 6.89 -7.28
CA ASN A 29 0.41 7.67 -8.48
C ASN A 29 0.92 6.92 -9.72
N PRO A 30 0.12 6.79 -10.80
CA PRO A 30 0.53 6.06 -12.01
C PRO A 30 1.81 6.60 -12.65
N GLU A 31 2.06 7.91 -12.58
CA GLU A 31 3.28 8.49 -13.15
C GLU A 31 4.52 8.10 -12.35
N ASP A 32 4.41 7.97 -11.04
CA ASP A 32 5.55 7.59 -10.20
C ASP A 32 5.81 6.09 -10.28
N ALA A 33 4.75 5.27 -10.31
CA ALA A 33 4.87 3.84 -10.60
C ALA A 33 5.57 3.59 -11.95
N ARG A 34 5.22 4.35 -12.99
CA ARG A 34 5.88 4.28 -14.30
C ARG A 34 7.35 4.68 -14.26
N LYS A 35 7.73 5.71 -13.48
CA LYS A 35 9.16 6.08 -13.30
C LYS A 35 9.95 4.99 -12.60
N LEU A 36 9.30 4.21 -11.75
CA LEU A 36 9.89 3.07 -11.03
C LEU A 36 9.80 1.76 -11.82
N ASP A 37 9.24 1.78 -13.04
CA ASP A 37 8.98 0.59 -13.87
C ASP A 37 8.12 -0.47 -13.16
N VAL A 38 7.15 -0.01 -12.37
CA VAL A 38 6.23 -0.87 -11.61
C VAL A 38 4.86 -0.84 -12.27
N ALA A 39 4.38 -2.03 -12.67
CA ALA A 39 3.06 -2.19 -13.27
C ALA A 39 1.94 -2.21 -12.21
N ASP A 40 0.73 -1.79 -12.62
CA ASP A 40 -0.47 -2.00 -11.82
C ASP A 40 -0.69 -3.50 -11.57
N GLY A 41 -1.04 -3.87 -10.34
CA GLY A 41 -1.21 -5.26 -9.93
C GLY A 41 0.09 -6.03 -9.68
N ALA A 42 1.26 -5.46 -9.94
CA ALA A 42 2.53 -6.08 -9.57
C ALA A 42 2.68 -6.20 -8.04
N TYR A 43 3.52 -7.13 -7.60
CA TYR A 43 3.86 -7.28 -6.18
C TYR A 43 5.21 -6.68 -5.87
N VAL A 44 5.28 -5.90 -4.80
CA VAL A 44 6.50 -5.22 -4.33
C VAL A 44 6.64 -5.36 -2.81
N ASP A 45 7.86 -5.15 -2.32
CA ASP A 45 8.14 -5.00 -0.90
C ASP A 45 8.30 -3.51 -0.58
N LEU A 46 7.76 -3.07 0.57
CA LEU A 46 7.98 -1.72 1.07
C LEU A 46 9.20 -1.73 1.99
N VAL A 47 10.17 -0.87 1.71
CA VAL A 47 11.40 -0.73 2.51
C VAL A 47 11.43 0.65 3.13
N SER A 48 11.72 0.73 4.42
CA SER A 48 11.85 2.01 5.13
C SER A 48 13.06 2.79 4.62
N GLU A 49 12.90 4.10 4.47
CA GLU A 49 14.01 5.02 4.16
C GLU A 49 14.84 5.42 5.41
N TRP A 50 14.37 5.04 6.61
CA TRP A 50 14.97 5.48 7.87
C TRP A 50 16.38 4.89 8.07
N ARG A 51 17.31 5.72 8.53
CA ARG A 51 18.76 5.41 8.58
C ARG A 51 19.28 5.24 10.00
N ASP A 52 18.67 4.34 10.78
CA ASP A 52 19.14 3.96 12.12
C ASP A 52 19.99 2.67 12.13
N GLY A 53 20.35 2.16 10.95
CA GLY A 53 21.09 0.91 10.80
C GLY A 53 20.23 -0.35 10.85
N VAL A 54 18.90 -0.21 10.97
CA VAL A 54 17.95 -1.35 10.95
C VAL A 54 17.14 -1.31 9.67
N GLU A 55 17.31 -2.34 8.81
CA GLU A 55 16.46 -2.51 7.63
C GLU A 55 15.07 -2.97 8.06
N ARG A 56 14.04 -2.20 7.67
CA ARG A 56 12.64 -2.54 7.89
C ARG A 56 11.98 -2.79 6.54
N ARG A 57 11.45 -3.99 6.35
CA ARG A 57 10.84 -4.44 5.10
C ARG A 57 9.48 -5.07 5.36
N ALA A 58 8.45 -4.54 4.72
CA ALA A 58 7.10 -5.10 4.73
C ALA A 58 6.84 -5.79 3.37
N PRO A 59 6.78 -7.14 3.33
CA PRO A 59 6.75 -7.86 2.06
C PRO A 59 5.36 -7.98 1.44
N GLY A 60 5.34 -8.17 0.12
CA GLY A 60 4.19 -8.72 -0.62
C GLY A 60 2.99 -7.78 -0.76
N PHE A 61 3.22 -6.52 -1.07
CA PHE A 61 2.18 -5.54 -1.34
C PHE A 61 1.83 -5.52 -2.83
N ARG A 62 0.55 -5.64 -3.16
CA ARG A 62 0.06 -5.44 -4.52
C ARG A 62 -0.03 -3.95 -4.83
N VAL A 63 0.55 -3.55 -5.94
CA VAL A 63 0.53 -2.16 -6.41
C VAL A 63 -0.84 -1.86 -7.00
N VAL A 64 -1.40 -0.73 -6.59
CA VAL A 64 -2.66 -0.21 -7.12
C VAL A 64 -2.43 1.22 -7.58
N HIS A 65 -2.56 1.43 -8.88
CA HIS A 65 -2.53 2.75 -9.49
C HIS A 65 -3.76 3.54 -9.01
N TYR A 66 -3.49 4.65 -8.34
CA TYR A 66 -4.53 5.48 -7.74
C TYR A 66 -4.16 6.95 -7.92
N PRO A 67 -5.13 7.87 -8.12
CA PRO A 67 -4.84 9.30 -8.26
C PRO A 67 -4.46 9.95 -6.92
N THR A 68 -3.40 9.45 -6.27
CA THR A 68 -2.72 10.10 -5.15
C THR A 68 -1.88 11.27 -5.64
N ALA A 69 -1.50 12.17 -4.73
CA ALA A 69 -0.51 13.19 -5.04
C ALA A 69 0.81 12.54 -5.46
N ARG A 70 1.52 13.16 -6.41
CA ARG A 70 2.83 12.67 -6.88
C ARG A 70 3.84 12.69 -5.74
N GLY A 71 4.70 11.67 -5.70
CA GLY A 71 5.67 11.44 -4.63
C GLY A 71 5.07 10.85 -3.35
N CYS A 72 3.76 10.56 -3.33
CA CYS A 72 3.10 9.94 -2.18
C CYS A 72 2.69 8.50 -2.49
N ALA A 73 2.85 7.64 -1.48
CA ALA A 73 2.30 6.29 -1.44
C ALA A 73 1.40 6.16 -0.20
N ALA A 74 0.35 5.34 -0.29
CA ALA A 74 -0.51 5.04 0.84
C ALA A 74 -0.75 3.53 0.96
N ALA A 75 -0.71 3.01 2.18
CA ALA A 75 -1.02 1.64 2.51
C ALA A 75 -1.92 1.60 3.75
N TYR A 76 -2.57 0.47 3.98
CA TYR A 76 -3.42 0.32 5.16
C TYR A 76 -2.57 0.08 6.41
N TYR A 77 -3.03 0.67 7.53
CA TYR A 77 -2.59 0.26 8.85
C TYR A 77 -3.43 -0.95 9.31
N PRO A 78 -2.86 -1.94 10.01
CA PRO A 78 -1.49 -2.06 10.48
C PRO A 78 -0.55 -2.79 9.51
N GLU A 79 -0.92 -2.98 8.25
CA GLU A 79 -0.22 -3.87 7.33
C GLU A 79 1.26 -3.50 7.08
N THR A 80 1.63 -2.24 7.31
CA THR A 80 3.02 -1.73 7.22
C THR A 80 3.78 -1.67 8.54
N ASN A 81 3.22 -2.15 9.66
CA ASN A 81 3.96 -2.20 10.92
C ASN A 81 5.02 -3.32 10.87
N VAL A 82 6.29 -2.92 10.77
CA VAL A 82 7.48 -3.78 10.74
C VAL A 82 8.56 -3.27 11.66
#